data_AF-A0A1W9H3Z4-F1
#
_entry.id   AF-A0A1W9H3Z4-F1
#
_cell.length_a   1.000
_cell.length_b   1.000
_cell.length_c   1.000
_cell.angle_alpha   90.00
_cell.angle_beta   90.00
_cell.angle_gamma   90.00
#
_symmetry.space_group_name_H-M   'P 1'
#
loop_
_entity.id
_entity.type
_entity.pdbx_description
1 polymer ?
#
loop_
_entity_poly.entity_id
_entity_poly.type
_entity_poly.pdbx_seq_one_letter_code
_entity_poly.pdbx_strand_id
1 'polypeptide(L)'
;MPGCASRIELPVDRPVPVAVPLERTPPAELLACARRDAPLPSGAGSWAVIPPHVRAALIALARAAGENADRLDRLVNWNAPGRCPVKEPQ
;
A
#
# COMPACT_ATOMS: atom_id res chain seq x y z
N MET A 1 -45.96 52.39 14.21
CA MET A 1 -46.08 50.93 14.42
C MET A 1 -44.84 50.25 13.85
N PRO A 2 -44.24 49.29 14.55
CA PRO A 2 -42.95 48.71 14.17
C PRO A 2 -43.14 47.79 12.95
N GLY A 3 -42.31 47.97 11.92
CA GLY A 3 -42.32 47.13 10.73
C GLY A 3 -41.57 45.83 10.99
N CYS A 4 -42.26 44.69 10.88
CA CYS A 4 -41.59 43.39 10.83
C CYS A 4 -40.87 43.25 9.49
N ALA A 5 -39.54 43.27 9.51
CA ALA A 5 -38.75 42.82 8.37
C ALA A 5 -38.91 41.30 8.24
N SER A 6 -39.69 40.86 7.26
CA SER A 6 -39.78 39.44 6.90
C SER A 6 -38.42 38.96 6.42
N ARG A 7 -37.80 38.07 7.20
CA ARG A 7 -36.57 37.37 6.82
C ARG A 7 -36.87 36.52 5.58
N ILE A 8 -36.28 36.88 4.45
CA ILE A 8 -36.35 36.07 3.23
C ILE A 8 -35.33 34.95 3.38
N GLU A 9 -35.79 33.74 3.70
CA GLU A 9 -34.98 32.54 3.61
C GLU A 9 -34.98 32.08 2.15
N LEU A 10 -33.85 32.27 1.47
CA LEU A 10 -33.64 31.78 0.12
C LEU A 10 -33.56 30.24 0.17
N PRO A 11 -34.41 29.52 -0.60
CA PRO A 11 -34.31 28.07 -0.69
C PRO A 11 -32.96 27.71 -1.30
N VAL A 12 -32.12 27.02 -0.54
CA VAL A 12 -30.86 26.47 -1.06
C VAL A 12 -31.22 25.22 -1.85
N ASP A 13 -31.43 25.40 -3.16
CA ASP A 13 -31.96 24.40 -4.09
C ASP A 13 -30.96 23.27 -4.43
N ARG A 14 -29.73 23.31 -3.88
CA ARG A 14 -28.71 22.29 -4.11
C ARG A 14 -27.98 21.96 -2.82
N PRO A 15 -27.80 20.67 -2.48
CA PRO A 15 -26.96 20.28 -1.36
C PRO A 15 -25.55 20.82 -1.60
N VAL A 16 -25.10 21.69 -0.70
CA VAL A 16 -23.74 22.23 -0.73
C VAL A 16 -22.79 21.08 -0.37
N PRO A 17 -21.77 20.78 -1.19
CA PRO A 17 -20.83 19.72 -0.85
C PRO A 17 -20.15 20.04 0.48
N VAL A 18 -20.43 19.22 1.49
CA VAL A 18 -19.80 19.30 2.80
C VAL A 18 -18.47 18.56 2.70
N ALA A 19 -17.37 19.29 2.73
CA ALA A 19 -16.05 18.69 2.86
C ALA A 19 -15.91 18.15 4.29
N VAL A 20 -16.03 16.83 4.44
CA VAL A 20 -15.78 16.16 5.73
C VAL A 20 -14.27 15.98 5.88
N PRO A 21 -13.63 16.58 6.89
CA PRO A 21 -12.22 16.30 7.17
C PRO A 21 -12.12 14.84 7.56
N LEU A 22 -11.41 14.08 6.74
CA LEU A 22 -11.21 12.66 6.93
C LEU A 22 -9.75 12.49 7.33
N GLU A 23 -9.49 12.37 8.64
CA GLU A 23 -8.23 11.79 9.09
C GLU A 23 -8.20 10.34 8.63
N ARG A 24 -7.59 10.14 7.45
CA ARG A 24 -7.33 8.85 6.83
C ARG A 24 -5.84 8.57 6.88
N THR A 25 -5.24 8.62 8.06
CA THR A 25 -3.92 8.02 8.19
C THR A 25 -4.16 6.52 8.16
N PRO A 26 -3.78 5.81 7.07
CA PRO A 26 -3.98 4.37 7.01
C PRO A 26 -3.16 3.70 8.13
N PRO A 27 -3.57 2.50 8.58
CA PRO A 27 -2.80 1.72 9.55
C PRO A 27 -1.31 1.68 9.18
N ALA A 28 -0.44 1.81 10.18
CA ALA A 28 0.99 1.98 9.97
C ALA A 28 1.65 0.86 9.14
N GLU A 29 1.09 -0.35 9.21
CA GLU A 29 1.50 -1.52 8.41
C GLU A 29 1.33 -1.31 6.90
N LEU A 30 0.33 -0.52 6.47
CA LEU A 30 0.11 -0.18 5.06
C LEU A 30 1.07 0.91 4.57
N LEU A 31 1.78 1.56 5.48
CA LEU A 31 2.81 2.57 5.21
C LEU A 31 4.23 2.00 5.39
N ALA A 32 4.34 0.73 5.78
CA ALA A 32 5.62 0.04 5.89
C ALA A 32 6.07 -0.48 4.52
N CYS A 33 7.37 -0.43 4.26
CA CYS A 33 7.95 -1.05 3.08
C CYS A 33 7.81 -2.56 3.14
N ALA A 34 7.86 -3.20 1.98
CA ALA A 34 7.75 -4.64 1.89
C ALA A 34 8.87 -5.34 2.66
N ARG A 35 8.47 -6.29 3.51
CA ARG A 35 9.40 -7.16 4.22
C ARG A 35 10.05 -8.11 3.23
N ARG A 36 11.39 -8.15 3.23
CA ARG A 36 12.19 -9.13 2.49
C ARG A 36 12.85 -10.02 3.52
N ASP A 37 12.37 -11.25 3.64
CA ASP A 37 12.91 -12.21 4.60
C ASP A 37 14.31 -12.67 4.19
N ALA A 38 15.06 -13.18 5.16
CA ALA A 38 16.40 -13.69 4.94
C ALA A 38 16.38 -14.80 3.86
N PRO A 39 17.44 -14.90 3.04
CA PRO A 39 17.56 -15.98 2.06
C PRO A 39 17.48 -17.34 2.75
N LEU A 40 17.07 -18.35 1.98
CA LEU A 40 17.07 -19.74 2.44
C LEU A 40 18.46 -20.11 3.01
N PRO A 41 18.51 -20.86 4.12
CA PRO A 41 19.79 -21.26 4.72
C PRO A 41 20.65 -21.99 3.69
N SER A 42 21.80 -21.39 3.34
CA SER A 42 22.83 -22.00 2.52
C SER A 42 24.02 -22.35 3.42
N GLY A 43 24.17 -23.62 3.77
CA GLY A 43 25.24 -24.08 4.67
C GLY A 43 25.81 -25.42 4.23
N ALA A 44 26.96 -25.82 4.77
CA ALA A 44 27.68 -27.03 4.37
C ALA A 44 26.91 -28.37 4.58
N GLY A 45 25.69 -28.33 5.14
CA GLY A 45 24.75 -29.46 5.28
C GLY A 45 23.47 -29.33 4.43
N SER A 46 23.28 -28.26 3.66
CA SER A 46 22.02 -27.95 2.96
C SER A 46 21.93 -28.58 1.56
N TRP A 47 22.37 -29.84 1.42
CA TRP A 47 22.38 -30.59 0.15
C TRP A 47 21.16 -31.54 0.05
N ALA A 48 19.98 -31.02 0.38
CA ALA A 48 18.75 -31.71 0.00
C ALA A 48 18.60 -31.65 -1.52
N VAL A 49 18.54 -32.80 -2.19
CA VAL A 49 18.15 -32.87 -3.59
C VAL A 49 16.67 -32.51 -3.68
N ILE A 50 16.39 -31.26 -4.04
CA ILE A 50 15.02 -30.81 -4.29
C ILE A 50 14.58 -31.39 -5.65
N PRO A 51 13.49 -32.17 -5.71
CA PRO A 51 12.98 -32.66 -6.99
C PRO A 51 12.75 -31.50 -7.97
N PRO A 52 13.02 -31.66 -9.28
CA PRO A 52 12.98 -30.54 -10.23
C PRO A 52 11.65 -29.77 -10.24
N HIS A 53 10.52 -30.47 -10.10
CA HIS A 53 9.20 -29.86 -10.06
C HIS A 53 8.99 -29.01 -8.79
N VAL A 54 9.46 -29.48 -7.63
CA VAL A 54 9.41 -28.71 -6.38
C VAL A 54 10.30 -27.48 -6.49
N ARG A 55 11.51 -27.62 -7.05
CA ARG A 55 12.41 -26.48 -7.27
C ARG A 55 11.77 -25.43 -8.17
N ALA A 56 11.13 -25.85 -9.26
CA ALA A 56 10.43 -24.92 -10.16
C ALA A 56 9.30 -24.19 -9.44
N ALA A 57 8.49 -24.90 -8.65
CA ALA A 57 7.42 -24.30 -7.86
C ALA A 57 7.95 -23.29 -6.82
N LEU A 58 9.03 -23.62 -6.12
CA LEU A 58 9.67 -22.72 -5.15
C LEU A 58 10.21 -21.44 -5.81
N ILE A 59 10.85 -21.57 -6.97
CA ILE A 59 11.32 -20.41 -7.75
C ILE A 59 10.14 -19.54 -8.19
N ALA A 60 9.06 -20.15 -8.69
CA ALA A 60 7.87 -19.43 -9.11
C ALA A 60 7.23 -18.67 -7.94
N LEU A 61 7.12 -19.32 -6.78
CA LEU A 61 6.62 -18.70 -5.55
C LEU A 61 7.50 -17.54 -5.10
N ALA A 62 8.83 -17.72 -5.06
CA ALA A 62 9.76 -16.66 -4.68
C ALA A 62 9.69 -15.45 -5.62
N ARG A 63 9.52 -15.68 -6.93
CA ARG A 63 9.33 -14.61 -7.92
C ARG A 63 8.02 -13.85 -7.68
N ALA A 64 6.92 -14.56 -7.50
CA ALA A 64 5.61 -13.95 -7.25
C ALA A 64 5.62 -13.11 -5.95
N ALA A 65 6.26 -13.62 -4.89
CA ALA A 65 6.45 -12.88 -3.64
C ALA A 65 7.28 -11.60 -3.86
N GLY A 66 8.38 -11.69 -4.61
CA GLY A 66 9.21 -10.54 -4.98
C GLY A 66 8.45 -9.48 -5.79
N GLU A 67 7.67 -9.88 -6.78
CA GLU A 67 6.84 -8.96 -7.56
C GLU A 67 5.79 -8.24 -6.71
N ASN A 68 5.17 -8.93 -5.75
CA ASN A 68 4.22 -8.32 -4.83
C ASN A 68 4.91 -7.34 -3.87
N ALA A 69 6.07 -7.69 -3.34
CA ALA A 69 6.88 -6.77 -2.53
C ALA A 69 7.23 -5.49 -3.30
N ASP A 70 7.64 -5.62 -4.56
CA ASP A 70 7.98 -4.47 -5.42
C ASP A 70 6.74 -3.61 -5.77
N ARG A 71 5.55 -4.21 -5.87
CA ARG A 71 4.29 -3.46 -6.02
C ARG A 71 3.96 -2.67 -4.76
N LEU A 72 4.13 -3.25 -3.58
CA LEU A 72 3.89 -2.57 -2.30
C LEU A 72 4.85 -1.40 -2.08
N ASP A 73 6.15 -1.60 -2.34
CA ASP A 73 7.13 -0.50 -2.22
C ASP A 73 6.81 0.66 -3.16
N ARG A 74 6.36 0.36 -4.39
CA ARG A 74 5.92 1.40 -5.33
C ARG A 74 4.66 2.12 -4.86
N LEU A 75 3.70 1.41 -4.26
CA LEU A 75 2.50 2.02 -3.70
C LEU A 75 2.85 2.97 -2.55
N VAL A 76 3.73 2.54 -1.64
CA VAL A 76 4.20 3.38 -0.53
C VAL A 76 4.96 4.59 -1.06
N ASN A 77 5.87 4.40 -2.03
CA ASN A 77 6.62 5.49 -2.65
C ASN A 77 5.74 6.45 -3.47
N TRP A 78 4.61 6.00 -4.00
CA TRP A 78 3.63 6.88 -4.64
C TRP A 78 2.99 7.84 -3.64
N ASN A 79 2.67 7.36 -2.44
CA ASN A 79 2.10 8.18 -1.36
C ASN A 79 3.16 9.02 -0.61
N ALA A 80 4.37 8.48 -0.44
CA ALA A 80 5.48 9.10 0.26
C ALA A 80 6.79 8.84 -0.52
N PRO A 81 7.15 9.71 -1.48
CA PRO A 81 8.32 9.51 -2.34
C PRO A 81 9.62 9.31 -1.56
N GLY A 82 10.39 8.28 -1.93
CA GLY A 82 11.70 7.97 -1.33
C GLY A 82 11.63 7.24 0.02
N ARG A 83 10.44 6.86 0.49
CA ARG A 83 10.25 6.12 1.76
C ARG A 83 10.84 4.71 1.71
N CYS A 84 10.65 4.01 0.59
CA CYS A 84 11.06 2.62 0.40
C CYS A 84 12.20 2.49 -0.60
N PRO A 85 13.10 1.51 -0.43
CA PRO A 85 14.25 1.30 -1.32
C PRO A 85 13.78 1.05 -2.75
N VAL A 86 14.47 1.67 -3.71
CA VAL A 86 14.26 1.37 -5.12
C VAL A 86 15.00 0.08 -5.44
N LYS A 87 14.31 -0.89 -6.03
CA LYS A 87 14.94 -2.14 -6.47
C LYS A 87 15.98 -1.82 -7.54
N GLU A 88 17.21 -2.23 -7.30
CA GLU A 88 18.27 -2.22 -8.30
C GLU A 88 17.98 -3.32 -9.33
N PRO A 89 18.08 -3.03 -10.64
CA PRO A 89 17.91 -4.07 -11.67
C PRO A 89 19.02 -5.12 -11.48
N GLN A 90 18.61 -6.38 -11.34
CA GLN A 90 19.51 -7.54 -11.31
C GLN A 90 19.73 -8.09 -12.71
#